data_AF-A0A927GPN1-F1
#
_entry.id   AF-A0A927GPN1-F1
#
_cell.length_a   1.000
_cell.length_b   1.000
_cell.length_c   1.000
_cell.angle_alpha   90.00
_cell.angle_beta   90.00
_cell.angle_gamma   90.00
#
_symmetry.space_group_name_H-M   'P 1'
#
loop_
_entity.id
_entity.type
_entity.pdbx_description
1 polymer ?
#
loop_
_entity_poly.entity_id
_entity_poly.type
_entity_poly.pdbx_seq_one_letter_code
_entity_poly.pdbx_strand_id
1 'polypeptide(L)'
;MKSKATKELSWGKGGNGVNTQKRKRGLQAALLAGLVILLMVTAACNNARGGGGSSSADWAYRFVVWNGDIYTMTDTVVAEADVGEAIGEVTYYSDEEGTYADGFSNVYPAGTKLYRLLDAQTNEAIAVQDSDQGYMRAKHSGKYGGGSNAASHDVSPNAANGNADPVNGEPPSQPVYLTTEGATGDELEVLELINRRVQSLWEGDEDAYWRLMAPDAPFTTFPSYRIRELRMVEPVTIQEQQRLFQAVALVEEWRIDEDAPGHAMYVLHKSKEEGAAWRIADID
;
A
#
# COMPACT_ATOMS: atom_id res chain seq x y z
N MET A 1 -16.73 -80.39 -1.57
CA MET A 1 -18.01 -81.14 -1.72
C MET A 1 -19.12 -80.10 -1.75
N LYS A 2 -19.57 -79.67 -2.94
CA LYS A 2 -20.79 -80.11 -3.68
C LYS A 2 -22.10 -79.91 -2.90
N SER A 3 -22.94 -78.96 -3.37
CA SER A 3 -24.41 -79.04 -3.55
C SER A 3 -25.01 -77.62 -3.64
N LYS A 4 -25.30 -77.08 -4.85
CA LYS A 4 -26.62 -77.04 -5.56
C LYS A 4 -27.68 -76.20 -4.81
N ALA A 5 -28.15 -75.03 -5.27
CA ALA A 5 -28.81 -74.58 -6.52
C ALA A 5 -30.34 -74.80 -6.55
N THR A 6 -31.14 -73.71 -6.58
CA THR A 6 -32.39 -73.49 -7.38
C THR A 6 -32.85 -72.03 -7.15
N LYS A 7 -32.79 -71.09 -8.10
CA LYS A 7 -33.74 -70.72 -9.18
C LYS A 7 -35.18 -70.48 -8.71
N GLU A 8 -35.69 -69.26 -8.97
CA GLU A 8 -37.02 -68.96 -9.53
C GLU A 8 -36.98 -67.54 -10.16
N LEU A 9 -37.38 -67.46 -11.43
CA LEU A 9 -37.64 -66.25 -12.20
C LEU A 9 -39.13 -65.93 -12.05
N SER A 10 -39.51 -64.66 -11.93
CA SER A 10 -40.83 -64.23 -12.43
C SER A 10 -40.78 -62.84 -13.05
N TRP A 11 -41.31 -62.80 -14.28
CA TRP A 11 -41.62 -61.63 -15.09
C TRP A 11 -42.94 -60.99 -14.64
N GLY A 12 -43.12 -59.68 -14.85
CA GLY A 12 -44.43 -59.03 -14.67
C GLY A 12 -44.49 -57.52 -14.85
N LYS A 13 -44.48 -57.06 -16.12
CA LYS A 13 -45.12 -55.88 -16.73
C LYS A 13 -45.77 -54.78 -15.85
N GLY A 14 -45.41 -53.53 -16.18
CA GLY A 14 -46.32 -52.58 -16.83
C GLY A 14 -46.89 -51.42 -15.99
N GLY A 15 -46.74 -50.18 -16.48
CA GLY A 15 -47.52 -49.04 -15.98
C GLY A 15 -46.97 -47.65 -16.33
N ASN A 16 -47.17 -47.22 -17.57
CA ASN A 16 -47.02 -45.82 -18.01
C ASN A 16 -48.02 -44.91 -17.27
N GLY A 17 -47.53 -43.81 -16.68
CA GLY A 17 -48.33 -42.70 -16.16
C GLY A 17 -47.86 -41.39 -16.74
N VAL A 18 -48.31 -41.07 -17.94
CA VAL A 18 -48.18 -39.75 -18.60
C VAL A 18 -49.06 -38.76 -17.86
N ASN A 19 -48.48 -37.68 -17.32
CA ASN A 19 -49.25 -36.55 -16.82
C ASN A 19 -49.20 -35.39 -17.82
N THR A 20 -50.27 -35.29 -18.61
CA THR A 20 -50.58 -34.18 -19.51
C THR A 20 -51.11 -32.99 -18.72
N GLN A 21 -50.42 -31.85 -18.77
CA GLN A 21 -51.07 -30.54 -18.65
C GLN A 21 -50.81 -29.74 -19.93
N LYS A 22 -51.87 -29.62 -20.73
CA LYS A 22 -51.92 -29.05 -22.07
C LYS A 22 -52.61 -27.69 -21.98
N ARG A 23 -52.18 -26.77 -22.86
CA ARG A 23 -52.83 -25.49 -23.27
C ARG A 23 -52.42 -24.31 -22.38
N LYS A 24 -51.75 -23.28 -22.88
CA LYS A 24 -52.22 -22.35 -23.93
C LYS A 24 -51.05 -21.83 -24.79
N ARG A 25 -51.20 -21.89 -26.12
CA ARG A 25 -50.39 -21.18 -27.11
C ARG A 25 -51.29 -20.14 -27.80
N GLY A 26 -50.74 -18.96 -28.07
CA GLY A 26 -51.08 -18.13 -29.25
C GLY A 26 -52.10 -17.01 -29.06
N LEU A 27 -51.59 -15.78 -29.07
CA LEU A 27 -52.16 -14.44 -29.36
C LEU A 27 -51.43 -13.48 -28.39
N GLN A 28 -50.63 -12.47 -28.76
CA GLN A 28 -50.64 -11.58 -29.90
C GLN A 28 -49.22 -11.08 -30.16
N ALA A 29 -48.66 -11.40 -31.32
CA ALA A 29 -47.63 -10.59 -31.95
C ALA A 29 -48.31 -9.83 -33.10
N ALA A 30 -47.89 -8.58 -33.31
CA ALA A 30 -48.38 -7.61 -34.30
C ALA A 30 -49.61 -6.78 -33.88
N LEU A 31 -49.35 -5.67 -33.19
CA LEU A 31 -50.02 -4.37 -33.37
C LEU A 31 -49.28 -3.30 -32.54
N LEU A 32 -48.28 -2.65 -33.16
CA LEU A 32 -47.83 -1.26 -32.94
C LEU A 32 -46.44 -1.02 -33.59
N ALA A 33 -46.29 -1.47 -34.85
CA ALA A 33 -45.43 -0.77 -35.80
C ALA A 33 -46.22 0.43 -36.30
N GLY A 34 -46.13 1.57 -35.60
CA GLY A 34 -47.02 2.71 -35.87
C GLY A 34 -46.92 3.89 -34.90
N LEU A 35 -45.81 4.07 -34.18
CA LEU A 35 -45.43 5.40 -33.66
C LEU A 35 -44.13 5.84 -34.33
N VAL A 36 -44.28 6.00 -35.64
CA VAL A 36 -43.48 6.81 -36.53
C VAL A 36 -43.18 8.16 -35.88
N ILE A 37 -41.89 8.44 -35.73
CA ILE A 37 -41.29 9.72 -36.11
C ILE A 37 -41.92 10.94 -35.42
N LEU A 38 -41.53 11.20 -34.17
CA LEU A 38 -41.43 12.56 -33.66
C LEU A 38 -40.64 12.62 -32.35
N LEU A 39 -39.30 12.55 -32.42
CA LEU A 39 -38.37 13.18 -31.47
C LEU A 39 -36.90 12.96 -31.91
N MET A 40 -36.61 13.30 -33.16
CA MET A 40 -35.27 13.68 -33.57
C MET A 40 -35.35 15.03 -34.26
N VAL A 41 -34.33 15.87 -34.02
CA VAL A 41 -34.09 17.22 -34.58
C VAL A 41 -34.84 18.29 -33.74
N THR A 42 -34.21 19.14 -32.91
CA THR A 42 -32.99 19.94 -33.12
C THR A 42 -32.31 20.34 -31.80
N ALA A 43 -30.97 20.24 -31.76
CA ALA A 43 -30.09 21.33 -31.31
C ALA A 43 -28.67 21.00 -31.77
N ALA A 44 -28.38 21.28 -33.04
CA ALA A 44 -27.03 21.47 -33.50
C ALA A 44 -26.62 22.91 -33.12
N CYS A 45 -25.73 23.04 -32.15
CA CYS A 45 -24.80 24.16 -32.11
C CYS A 45 -23.38 23.59 -32.16
N ASN A 46 -22.76 23.77 -33.32
CA ASN A 46 -21.33 23.67 -33.53
C ASN A 46 -20.65 24.78 -32.71
N ASN A 47 -19.60 24.45 -31.95
CA ASN A 47 -18.36 25.24 -31.93
C ASN A 47 -17.26 24.41 -31.27
N ALA A 48 -16.24 24.09 -32.06
CA ALA A 48 -14.95 23.70 -31.58
C ALA A 48 -14.36 24.83 -30.69
N ARG A 49 -14.12 24.49 -29.42
CA ARG A 49 -13.20 25.08 -28.44
C ARG A 49 -13.18 24.02 -27.34
N GLY A 50 -12.24 23.08 -27.32
CA GLY A 50 -10.82 23.34 -27.20
C GLY A 50 -10.48 23.21 -25.72
N GLY A 51 -9.82 22.10 -25.38
CA GLY A 51 -8.99 21.98 -24.18
C GLY A 51 -9.73 21.73 -22.87
N GLY A 52 -9.18 20.78 -22.11
CA GLY A 52 -9.49 20.62 -20.69
C GLY A 52 -10.62 19.64 -20.43
N GLY A 53 -10.45 18.37 -20.77
CA GLY A 53 -10.91 17.38 -19.81
C GLY A 53 -10.14 17.67 -18.53
N SER A 54 -10.80 18.24 -17.52
CA SER A 54 -10.27 18.21 -16.17
C SER A 54 -10.22 16.73 -15.79
N SER A 55 -9.07 16.12 -16.01
CA SER A 55 -8.65 14.98 -15.24
C SER A 55 -8.60 15.48 -13.80
N SER A 56 -9.68 15.27 -13.06
CA SER A 56 -9.57 15.28 -11.60
C SER A 56 -8.60 14.17 -11.27
N ALA A 57 -7.49 14.49 -10.60
CA ALA A 57 -6.72 13.48 -9.90
C ALA A 57 -7.62 12.66 -8.97
N ASP A 58 -7.31 11.38 -8.82
CA ASP A 58 -7.97 10.46 -7.92
C ASP A 58 -7.33 10.50 -6.51
N TRP A 59 -6.85 11.69 -6.10
CA TRP A 59 -6.23 11.91 -4.80
C TRP A 59 -7.15 11.37 -3.68
N ALA A 60 -6.67 10.39 -2.93
CA ALA A 60 -7.45 9.75 -1.86
C ALA A 60 -7.84 10.74 -0.74
N TYR A 61 -7.09 11.83 -0.57
CA TYR A 61 -7.33 12.85 0.47
C TYR A 61 -6.94 14.26 -0.01
N ARG A 62 -7.53 15.28 0.63
CA ARG A 62 -7.18 16.70 0.46
C ARG A 62 -5.99 17.05 1.36
N PHE A 63 -4.99 17.76 0.87
CA PHE A 63 -3.81 18.10 1.66
C PHE A 63 -3.07 19.37 1.22
N VAL A 64 -2.21 19.84 2.11
CA VAL A 64 -1.17 20.83 1.84
C VAL A 64 0.19 20.26 2.24
N VAL A 65 1.23 20.78 1.63
CA VAL A 65 2.62 20.43 1.92
C VAL A 65 3.28 21.65 2.49
N TRP A 66 3.84 21.51 3.69
CA TRP A 66 4.51 22.59 4.36
C TRP A 66 5.73 22.07 5.12
N ASN A 67 6.87 22.74 4.91
CA ASN A 67 8.17 22.34 5.44
C ASN A 67 8.56 20.88 5.08
N GLY A 68 8.18 20.44 3.88
CA GLY A 68 8.42 19.08 3.40
C GLY A 68 7.58 18.02 4.11
N ASP A 69 6.56 18.41 4.87
CA ASP A 69 5.58 17.53 5.49
C ASP A 69 4.22 17.65 4.81
N ILE A 70 3.49 16.54 4.72
CA ILE A 70 2.11 16.50 4.24
C ILE A 70 1.13 16.67 5.41
N TYR A 71 0.17 17.58 5.23
CA TYR A 71 -0.90 17.84 6.18
C TYR A 71 -2.24 17.54 5.53
N THR A 72 -2.89 16.48 5.99
CA THR A 72 -4.20 16.07 5.47
C THR A 72 -5.30 16.91 6.11
N MET A 73 -6.15 17.47 5.27
CA MET A 73 -7.28 18.29 5.70
C MET A 73 -8.29 17.44 6.47
N THR A 74 -8.74 17.97 7.60
CA THR A 74 -9.87 17.41 8.36
C THR A 74 -11.13 18.23 8.10
N ASP A 75 -12.29 17.75 8.52
CA ASP A 75 -13.54 18.52 8.47
C ASP A 75 -13.75 19.43 9.70
N THR A 76 -12.67 19.70 10.46
CA THR A 76 -12.73 20.50 11.70
C THR A 76 -12.41 21.96 11.41
N VAL A 77 -13.39 22.83 11.63
CA VAL A 77 -13.21 24.29 11.63
C VAL A 77 -12.54 24.71 12.94
N VAL A 78 -11.56 25.61 12.86
CA VAL A 78 -10.80 26.16 13.99
C VAL A 78 -11.31 27.56 14.30
N ALA A 79 -11.54 27.85 15.58
CA ALA A 79 -11.91 29.20 16.01
C ALA A 79 -10.71 30.15 15.88
N GLU A 80 -10.94 31.40 15.45
CA GLU A 80 -9.88 32.39 15.27
C GLU A 80 -9.03 32.62 16.54
N ALA A 81 -9.63 32.48 17.73
CA ALA A 81 -8.94 32.59 19.01
C ALA A 81 -7.90 31.48 19.27
N ASP A 82 -7.97 30.36 18.55
CA ASP A 82 -7.07 29.22 18.66
C ASP A 82 -5.98 29.22 17.57
N VAL A 83 -5.99 30.24 16.68
CA VAL A 83 -5.01 30.41 15.59
C VAL A 83 -3.86 31.31 16.05
N GLY A 84 -2.64 30.83 15.86
CA GLY A 84 -1.39 31.53 16.18
C GLY A 84 -0.81 32.30 15.00
N GLU A 85 0.50 32.53 15.00
CA GLU A 85 1.16 33.22 13.90
C GLU A 85 1.12 32.46 12.56
N ALA A 86 1.23 33.21 11.46
CA ALA A 86 1.40 32.66 10.13
C ALA A 86 2.79 32.01 9.99
N ILE A 87 2.81 30.81 9.40
CA ILE A 87 4.03 29.97 9.27
C ILE A 87 4.39 29.67 7.82
N GLY A 88 3.49 29.96 6.88
CA GLY A 88 3.74 29.72 5.47
C GLY A 88 2.56 30.08 4.60
N GLU A 89 2.67 29.72 3.33
CA GLU A 89 1.60 29.83 2.36
C GLU A 89 1.72 28.73 1.32
N VAL A 90 0.60 28.38 0.68
CA VAL A 90 0.60 27.56 -0.53
C VAL A 90 1.24 28.38 -1.65
N THR A 91 2.25 27.82 -2.31
CA THR A 91 2.98 28.44 -3.42
C THR A 91 2.61 27.82 -4.76
N TYR A 92 2.12 26.57 -4.75
CA TYR A 92 1.76 25.84 -5.96
C TYR A 92 0.50 24.99 -5.75
N TYR A 93 -0.42 25.05 -6.70
CA TYR A 93 -1.66 24.27 -6.71
C TYR A 93 -1.73 23.43 -7.99
N SER A 94 -2.09 22.16 -7.84
CA SER A 94 -2.46 21.28 -8.95
C SER A 94 -3.37 20.17 -8.44
N ASP A 95 -4.43 19.90 -9.18
CA ASP A 95 -5.32 18.76 -9.00
C ASP A 95 -4.93 17.58 -9.90
N GLU A 96 -3.67 17.51 -10.34
CA GLU A 96 -3.09 16.35 -11.02
C GLU A 96 -2.31 15.48 -10.01
N GLU A 97 -2.29 14.16 -10.20
CA GLU A 97 -1.54 13.26 -9.33
C GLU A 97 -0.04 13.34 -9.63
N GLY A 98 0.77 13.39 -8.57
CA GLY A 98 2.22 13.43 -8.71
C GLY A 98 2.92 13.94 -7.46
N THR A 99 4.25 13.98 -7.51
CA THR A 99 5.06 14.51 -6.42
C THR A 99 5.43 15.95 -6.72
N TYR A 100 5.18 16.83 -5.75
CA TYR A 100 5.43 18.26 -5.87
C TYR A 100 6.43 18.75 -4.82
N ALA A 101 6.84 20.01 -4.90
CA ALA A 101 7.73 20.61 -3.93
C ALA A 101 6.96 21.12 -2.69
N ASP A 102 7.70 21.65 -1.72
CA ASP A 102 7.13 22.32 -0.56
C ASP A 102 6.22 23.51 -0.95
N GLY A 103 5.17 23.74 -0.16
CA GLY A 103 4.14 24.73 -0.47
C GLY A 103 3.11 24.26 -1.51
N PHE A 104 3.10 22.97 -1.85
CA PHE A 104 2.06 22.38 -2.71
C PHE A 104 0.72 22.20 -1.99
N SER A 105 -0.38 22.33 -2.73
CA SER A 105 -1.68 21.79 -2.33
C SER A 105 -2.43 21.19 -3.51
N ASN A 106 -3.15 20.11 -3.25
CA ASN A 106 -4.08 19.54 -4.23
C ASN A 106 -5.50 20.10 -4.16
N VAL A 107 -5.75 21.09 -3.29
CA VAL A 107 -7.08 21.67 -3.09
C VAL A 107 -7.07 23.20 -2.92
N TYR A 108 -6.03 23.78 -2.31
CA TYR A 108 -5.96 25.20 -2.02
C TYR A 108 -5.15 25.96 -3.09
N PRO A 109 -5.62 27.14 -3.55
CA PRO A 109 -4.87 27.95 -4.51
C PRO A 109 -3.62 28.56 -3.89
N ALA A 110 -2.67 28.95 -4.74
CA ALA A 110 -1.49 29.71 -4.33
C ALA A 110 -1.86 31.02 -3.62
N GLY A 111 -1.12 31.37 -2.57
CA GLY A 111 -1.37 32.49 -1.66
C GLY A 111 -2.19 32.13 -0.42
N THR A 112 -2.74 30.91 -0.33
CA THR A 112 -3.47 30.44 0.85
C THR A 112 -2.53 30.38 2.06
N LYS A 113 -2.87 31.07 3.15
CA LYS A 113 -2.01 31.16 4.34
C LYS A 113 -2.12 29.94 5.25
N LEU A 114 -0.99 29.58 5.86
CA LEU A 114 -0.85 28.51 6.84
C LEU A 114 -0.46 29.13 8.19
N TYR A 115 -1.01 28.62 9.29
CA TYR A 115 -0.84 29.16 10.64
C TYR A 115 -0.55 28.06 11.66
N ARG A 116 0.12 28.44 12.75
CA ARG A 116 0.19 27.58 13.95
C ARG A 116 -1.18 27.47 14.58
N LEU A 117 -1.40 26.36 15.26
CA LEU A 117 -2.44 26.24 16.28
C LEU A 117 -1.84 26.53 17.65
N LEU A 118 -2.62 27.17 18.52
CA LEU A 118 -2.20 27.42 19.89
C LEU A 118 -2.31 26.18 20.78
N ASP A 119 -3.18 25.24 20.40
CA ASP A 119 -3.47 24.00 21.14
C ASP A 119 -2.62 22.78 20.72
N ALA A 120 -1.79 22.91 19.67
CA ALA A 120 -1.04 21.81 19.09
C ALA A 120 0.32 22.26 18.55
N GLN A 121 1.27 21.33 18.51
CA GLN A 121 2.54 21.58 17.84
C GLN A 121 2.39 21.44 16.31
N THR A 122 3.24 22.12 15.54
CA THR A 122 3.16 22.10 14.07
C THR A 122 3.42 20.73 13.48
N ASN A 123 4.15 19.84 14.16
CA ASN A 123 4.33 18.43 13.77
C ASN A 123 3.13 17.54 14.12
N GLU A 124 2.04 18.10 14.69
CA GLU A 124 0.80 17.38 14.97
C GLU A 124 -0.34 17.92 14.11
N ALA A 125 -0.48 19.25 14.03
CA ALA A 125 -1.50 19.92 13.23
C ALA A 125 -1.15 21.38 12.93
N ILE A 126 -1.73 21.90 11.85
CA ILE A 126 -1.70 23.31 11.46
C ILE A 126 -3.11 23.80 11.10
N ALA A 127 -3.29 25.12 11.02
CA ALA A 127 -4.49 25.72 10.47
C ALA A 127 -4.22 26.23 9.05
N VAL A 128 -5.15 25.95 8.13
CA VAL A 128 -5.13 26.42 6.74
C VAL A 128 -6.25 27.42 6.55
N GLN A 129 -5.94 28.56 5.93
CA GLN A 129 -6.94 29.57 5.62
C GLN A 129 -7.89 29.06 4.54
N ASP A 130 -9.19 29.10 4.83
CA ASP A 130 -10.25 28.72 3.90
C ASP A 130 -11.13 29.93 3.64
N SER A 131 -11.36 30.27 2.36
CA SER A 131 -12.13 31.47 2.00
C SER A 131 -13.58 31.43 2.46
N ASP A 132 -14.12 30.22 2.63
CA ASP A 132 -15.54 30.01 2.90
C ASP A 132 -15.79 29.64 4.37
N GLN A 133 -14.85 28.89 4.97
CA GLN A 133 -14.98 28.35 6.33
C GLN A 133 -14.06 29.03 7.37
N GLY A 134 -13.22 29.99 6.95
CA GLY A 134 -12.30 30.72 7.82
C GLY A 134 -10.98 29.98 8.00
N TYR A 135 -10.91 29.07 8.99
CA TYR A 135 -9.71 28.29 9.28
C TYR A 135 -10.04 26.81 9.43
N MET A 136 -9.34 25.97 8.69
CA MET A 136 -9.53 24.52 8.69
C MET A 136 -8.33 23.84 9.34
N ARG A 137 -8.57 22.85 10.19
CA ARG A 137 -7.50 22.05 10.80
C ARG A 137 -6.97 21.03 9.79
N ALA A 138 -5.65 20.99 9.62
CA ALA A 138 -4.95 19.96 8.87
C ALA A 138 -4.05 19.17 9.82
N LYS A 139 -4.14 17.85 9.78
CA LYS A 139 -3.36 16.96 10.64
C LYS A 139 -2.07 16.59 9.93
N HIS A 140 -0.95 16.61 10.65
CA HIS A 140 0.33 16.11 10.14
C HIS A 140 0.19 14.63 9.80
N SER A 141 0.59 14.27 8.59
CA SER A 141 0.46 12.94 8.01
C SER A 141 1.81 12.36 7.57
N GLY A 142 2.92 13.03 7.89
CA GLY A 142 4.28 12.57 7.56
C GLY A 142 5.04 13.50 6.63
N LYS A 143 6.15 13.01 6.06
CA LYS A 143 6.96 13.73 5.06
C LYS A 143 6.32 13.65 3.67
N TYR A 144 6.56 14.65 2.83
CA TYR A 144 6.08 14.72 1.45
C TYR A 144 7.24 14.55 0.46
N GLY A 145 7.16 13.57 -0.45
CA GLY A 145 8.01 13.49 -1.66
C GLY A 145 9.52 13.36 -1.43
N GLY A 146 9.97 12.28 -0.78
CA GLY A 146 11.36 12.09 -0.34
C GLY A 146 12.49 12.37 -1.38
N GLY A 147 13.44 13.25 -1.01
CA GLY A 147 14.78 13.35 -1.61
C GLY A 147 15.38 14.78 -1.74
N SER A 148 16.57 15.03 -1.17
CA SER A 148 17.29 16.32 -1.06
C SER A 148 18.44 16.52 -2.07
N ASN A 149 18.74 17.78 -2.45
CA ASN A 149 20.11 18.35 -2.38
C ASN A 149 20.15 19.87 -2.69
N ALA A 150 20.71 20.66 -1.77
CA ALA A 150 21.45 21.90 -2.06
C ALA A 150 22.40 22.27 -0.89
N ALA A 151 23.71 22.15 -1.14
CA ALA A 151 24.76 22.90 -0.45
C ALA A 151 24.44 24.43 -0.53
N SER A 152 24.89 25.34 0.32
CA SER A 152 25.74 25.36 1.51
C SER A 152 25.61 26.78 2.10
N HIS A 153 25.56 26.92 3.42
CA HIS A 153 26.31 28.01 4.07
C HIS A 153 26.73 27.59 5.48
N ASP A 154 28.03 27.40 5.58
CA ASP A 154 28.82 27.04 6.73
C ASP A 154 28.99 28.28 7.64
N VAL A 155 28.71 28.16 8.94
CA VAL A 155 29.59 28.60 10.04
C VAL A 155 29.34 27.72 11.29
N SER A 156 30.42 27.04 11.70
CA SER A 156 30.67 26.15 12.85
C SER A 156 30.75 26.88 14.24
N PRO A 157 31.11 26.23 15.38
CA PRO A 157 30.38 25.23 16.18
C PRO A 157 30.30 25.57 17.70
N ASN A 158 29.39 24.95 18.48
CA ASN A 158 29.75 24.36 19.79
C ASN A 158 28.66 23.48 20.46
N ALA A 159 29.15 22.42 21.11
CA ALA A 159 28.70 21.79 22.36
C ALA A 159 27.48 20.84 22.42
N ALA A 160 27.84 19.55 22.42
CA ALA A 160 27.52 18.54 23.45
C ALA A 160 26.09 17.98 23.62
N ASN A 161 26.00 16.69 23.24
CA ASN A 161 25.29 15.58 23.88
C ASN A 161 23.74 15.51 23.81
N GLY A 162 23.25 14.39 23.25
CA GLY A 162 21.88 13.90 23.44
C GLY A 162 21.08 13.75 22.13
N ASN A 163 20.83 12.50 21.74
CA ASN A 163 19.85 12.03 20.74
C ASN A 163 19.82 12.77 19.39
N ALA A 164 20.45 12.17 18.37
CA ALA A 164 20.31 12.62 16.99
C ALA A 164 18.99 12.11 16.39
N ASP A 165 17.98 12.98 16.36
CA ASP A 165 16.98 12.97 15.29
C ASP A 165 17.70 13.15 13.93
N PRO A 166 17.33 12.45 12.85
CA PRO A 166 17.87 12.73 11.54
C PRO A 166 17.12 13.91 10.91
N VAL A 167 17.79 15.05 10.90
CA VAL A 167 17.53 16.24 10.07
C VAL A 167 17.58 15.83 8.59
N ASN A 168 16.63 16.33 7.77
CA ASN A 168 16.44 16.04 6.34
C ASN A 168 17.73 15.79 5.52
N GLY A 169 17.77 14.68 4.76
CA GLY A 169 18.40 14.66 3.43
C GLY A 169 19.53 13.66 3.13
N GLU A 170 19.23 12.37 3.12
CA GLU A 170 19.86 11.29 2.31
C GLU A 170 19.05 10.02 2.60
N PRO A 171 18.88 9.06 1.65
CA PRO A 171 18.47 7.72 2.05
C PRO A 171 19.43 7.25 3.16
N PRO A 172 18.95 6.53 4.19
CA PRO A 172 19.81 6.18 5.32
C PRO A 172 21.06 5.50 4.79
N SER A 173 22.26 5.82 5.30
CA SER A 173 23.50 5.27 4.72
C SER A 173 23.57 3.74 4.81
N GLN A 174 22.75 3.14 5.69
CA GLN A 174 22.56 1.72 5.88
C GLN A 174 21.10 1.42 6.27
N PRO A 175 20.57 0.23 5.95
CA PRO A 175 19.21 -0.14 6.32
C PRO A 175 19.13 -0.50 7.82
N VAL A 176 17.96 -0.28 8.41
CA VAL A 176 17.64 -0.73 9.77
C VAL A 176 17.22 -2.19 9.73
N TYR A 177 17.92 -3.03 10.48
CA TYR A 177 17.73 -4.47 10.52
C TYR A 177 16.84 -4.91 11.68
N LEU A 178 16.32 -6.14 11.60
CA LEU A 178 15.63 -6.80 12.71
C LEU A 178 16.59 -6.97 13.90
N THR A 179 16.11 -6.68 15.10
CA THR A 179 16.88 -6.93 16.32
C THR A 179 17.07 -8.44 16.54
N THR A 180 18.28 -8.83 16.90
CA THR A 180 18.64 -10.21 17.28
C THR A 180 18.89 -10.33 18.78
N GLU A 181 18.66 -9.27 19.55
CA GLU A 181 18.89 -9.27 20.99
C GLU A 181 17.97 -10.29 21.68
N GLY A 182 18.58 -11.20 22.44
CA GLY A 182 17.86 -12.27 23.14
C GLY A 182 17.48 -13.48 22.27
N ALA A 183 17.57 -13.39 20.94
CA ALA A 183 17.37 -14.53 20.05
C ALA A 183 18.54 -15.51 20.13
N THR A 184 18.25 -16.81 20.04
CA THR A 184 19.28 -17.87 20.04
C THR A 184 18.89 -19.01 19.11
N GLY A 185 19.89 -19.83 18.71
CA GLY A 185 19.66 -20.99 17.86
C GLY A 185 18.94 -20.65 16.56
N ASP A 186 17.88 -21.39 16.25
CA ASP A 186 17.17 -21.26 14.97
C ASP A 186 16.47 -19.92 14.77
N GLU A 187 15.96 -19.30 15.84
CA GLU A 187 15.35 -17.98 15.75
C GLU A 187 16.37 -16.92 15.33
N LEU A 188 17.57 -16.96 15.93
CA LEU A 188 18.67 -16.07 15.56
C LEU A 188 19.08 -16.26 14.10
N GLU A 189 19.24 -17.51 13.66
CA GLU A 189 19.63 -17.81 12.28
C GLU A 189 18.61 -17.32 11.25
N VAL A 190 17.30 -17.41 11.56
CA VAL A 190 16.22 -16.89 10.71
C VAL A 190 16.25 -15.36 10.64
N LEU A 191 16.38 -14.67 11.77
CA LEU A 191 16.45 -13.20 11.80
C LEU A 191 17.67 -12.68 11.05
N GLU A 192 18.84 -13.28 11.25
CA GLU A 192 20.05 -12.95 10.51
C GLU A 192 19.93 -13.21 9.01
N LEU A 193 19.21 -14.26 8.61
CA LEU A 193 18.98 -14.58 7.20
C LEU A 193 18.13 -13.51 6.52
N ILE A 194 17.08 -13.02 7.18
CA ILE A 194 16.26 -11.90 6.69
C ILE A 194 17.10 -10.62 6.62
N ASN A 195 17.90 -10.33 7.64
CA ASN A 195 18.80 -9.18 7.65
C ASN A 195 19.82 -9.23 6.50
N ARG A 196 20.44 -10.40 6.25
CA ARG A 196 21.35 -10.60 5.11
C ARG A 196 20.66 -10.35 3.77
N ARG A 197 19.38 -10.72 3.61
CA ARG A 197 18.63 -10.44 2.37
C ARG A 197 18.53 -8.93 2.14
N VAL A 198 18.14 -8.19 3.17
CA VAL A 198 18.02 -6.73 3.07
C VAL A 198 19.37 -6.09 2.80
N GLN A 199 20.45 -6.59 3.41
CA GLN A 199 21.80 -6.14 3.11
C GLN A 199 22.15 -6.38 1.63
N SER A 200 21.89 -7.57 1.09
CA SER A 200 22.17 -7.87 -0.32
C SER A 200 21.36 -6.99 -1.29
N LEU A 201 20.08 -6.71 -0.97
CA LEU A 201 19.26 -5.77 -1.75
C LEU A 201 19.80 -4.34 -1.67
N TRP A 202 20.26 -3.92 -0.49
CA TRP A 202 20.82 -2.60 -0.26
C TRP A 202 22.12 -2.38 -1.05
N GLU A 203 23.01 -3.37 -1.04
CA GLU A 203 24.32 -3.35 -1.71
C GLU A 203 24.22 -3.66 -3.22
N GLY A 204 23.10 -4.22 -3.68
CA GLY A 204 22.95 -4.72 -5.04
C GLY A 204 23.78 -5.98 -5.31
N ASP A 205 24.14 -6.74 -4.26
CA ASP A 205 24.89 -8.00 -4.37
C ASP A 205 23.93 -9.15 -4.69
N GLU A 206 23.72 -9.37 -5.98
CA GLU A 206 22.84 -10.42 -6.51
C GLU A 206 23.34 -11.83 -6.14
N ASP A 207 24.65 -12.06 -6.14
CA ASP A 207 25.24 -13.37 -5.80
C ASP A 207 25.05 -13.70 -4.31
N ALA A 208 25.21 -12.71 -3.43
CA ALA A 208 24.87 -12.87 -2.01
C ALA A 208 23.38 -13.14 -1.83
N TYR A 209 22.50 -12.38 -2.51
CA TYR A 209 21.05 -12.56 -2.44
C TYR A 209 20.62 -13.97 -2.83
N TRP A 210 21.06 -14.48 -3.99
CA TRP A 210 20.66 -15.79 -4.48
C TRP A 210 21.14 -16.94 -3.58
N ARG A 211 22.25 -16.79 -2.86
CA ARG A 211 22.74 -17.79 -1.90
C ARG A 211 21.84 -17.96 -0.67
N LEU A 212 20.99 -16.99 -0.37
CA LEU A 212 20.04 -17.03 0.75
C LEU A 212 18.77 -17.80 0.40
N MET A 213 18.46 -17.95 -0.89
CA MET A 213 17.23 -18.55 -1.38
C MET A 213 17.31 -20.08 -1.39
N ALA A 214 16.17 -20.73 -1.21
CA ALA A 214 16.06 -22.17 -1.41
C ALA A 214 16.22 -22.48 -2.92
N PRO A 215 16.84 -23.62 -3.28
CA PRO A 215 17.07 -23.97 -4.69
C PRO A 215 15.78 -24.10 -5.52
N ASP A 216 14.66 -24.37 -4.87
CA ASP A 216 13.33 -24.56 -5.45
C ASP A 216 12.39 -23.36 -5.23
N ALA A 217 12.89 -22.24 -4.70
CA ALA A 217 12.10 -21.03 -4.48
C ALA A 217 11.59 -20.45 -5.81
N PRO A 218 10.38 -19.83 -5.85
CA PRO A 218 9.76 -19.37 -7.08
C PRO A 218 10.33 -18.05 -7.63
N PHE A 219 11.43 -17.55 -7.06
CA PHE A 219 12.07 -16.30 -7.45
C PHE A 219 12.83 -16.47 -8.77
N THR A 220 12.55 -15.60 -9.74
CA THR A 220 13.18 -15.65 -11.07
C THR A 220 13.91 -14.36 -11.44
N THR A 221 13.84 -13.33 -10.61
CA THR A 221 14.44 -12.02 -10.89
C THR A 221 14.91 -11.37 -9.59
N PHE A 222 16.07 -10.71 -9.66
CA PHE A 222 16.58 -9.93 -8.55
C PHE A 222 15.73 -8.66 -8.37
N PRO A 223 15.21 -8.37 -7.17
CA PRO A 223 14.39 -7.20 -6.95
C PRO A 223 15.16 -5.89 -7.22
N SER A 224 14.51 -4.94 -7.89
CA SER A 224 15.11 -3.63 -8.18
C SER A 224 14.92 -2.61 -7.06
N TYR A 225 14.08 -2.92 -6.07
CA TYR A 225 13.81 -2.04 -4.93
C TYR A 225 14.85 -2.22 -3.82
N ARG A 226 14.96 -1.24 -2.94
CA ARG A 226 15.75 -1.33 -1.70
C ARG A 226 14.87 -1.16 -0.49
N ILE A 227 15.21 -1.89 0.56
CA ILE A 227 14.53 -1.83 1.87
C ILE A 227 15.41 -1.01 2.81
N ARG A 228 14.84 0.05 3.39
CA ARG A 228 15.51 0.95 4.33
C ARG A 228 15.30 0.56 5.79
N GLU A 229 14.23 -0.15 6.10
CA GLU A 229 13.95 -0.57 7.48
C GLU A 229 13.09 -1.83 7.51
N LEU A 230 13.38 -2.69 8.48
CA LEU A 230 12.62 -3.88 8.81
C LEU A 230 12.06 -3.77 10.23
N ARG A 231 10.80 -4.19 10.41
CA ARG A 231 10.20 -4.38 11.75
C ARG A 231 9.48 -5.70 11.84
N MET A 232 9.72 -6.45 12.92
CA MET A 232 8.91 -7.64 13.22
C MET A 232 7.49 -7.20 13.55
N VAL A 233 6.51 -7.82 12.92
CA VAL A 233 5.09 -7.66 13.30
C VAL A 233 4.79 -8.57 14.49
N GLU A 234 5.29 -9.81 14.44
CA GLU A 234 5.09 -10.84 15.45
C GLU A 234 6.37 -11.67 15.64
N PRO A 235 6.56 -12.39 16.76
CA PRO A 235 7.68 -13.30 16.92
C PRO A 235 7.73 -14.38 15.83
N VAL A 236 8.94 -14.82 15.47
CA VAL A 236 9.13 -15.88 14.48
C VAL A 236 8.51 -17.18 14.99
N THR A 237 7.71 -17.83 14.15
CA THR A 237 7.15 -19.15 14.46
C THR A 237 7.95 -20.22 13.77
N ILE A 238 8.50 -21.17 14.54
CA ILE A 238 9.25 -22.32 14.01
C ILE A 238 8.48 -23.60 14.30
N GLN A 239 8.31 -24.43 13.27
CA GLN A 239 7.61 -25.70 13.36
C GLN A 239 8.43 -26.82 12.73
N GLU A 240 8.49 -27.95 13.41
CA GLU A 240 9.03 -29.18 12.85
C GLU A 240 7.98 -29.85 11.96
N GLN A 241 8.33 -30.05 10.69
CA GLN A 241 7.53 -30.82 9.73
C GLN A 241 8.13 -32.22 9.56
N GLN A 242 7.45 -33.11 8.84
CA GLN A 242 7.95 -34.49 8.67
C GLN A 242 9.35 -34.54 8.03
N ARG A 243 9.65 -33.64 7.09
CA ARG A 243 10.88 -33.68 6.27
C ARG A 243 11.85 -32.53 6.50
N LEU A 244 11.41 -31.44 7.12
CA LEU A 244 12.17 -30.21 7.30
C LEU A 244 11.67 -29.44 8.53
N PHE A 245 12.39 -28.42 8.94
CA PHE A 245 11.89 -27.36 9.81
C PHE A 245 11.41 -26.20 8.94
N GLN A 246 10.28 -25.60 9.31
CA GLN A 246 9.72 -24.43 8.66
C GLN A 246 9.62 -23.28 9.66
N ALA A 247 10.11 -22.11 9.25
CA ALA A 247 9.92 -20.87 9.97
C ALA A 247 9.01 -19.94 9.17
N VAL A 248 8.16 -19.20 9.88
CA VAL A 248 7.34 -18.13 9.33
C VAL A 248 7.64 -16.85 10.11
N ALA A 249 7.95 -15.78 9.39
CA ALA A 249 8.19 -14.45 9.95
C ALA A 249 7.34 -13.41 9.23
N LEU A 250 6.56 -12.65 10.00
CA LEU A 250 5.77 -11.53 9.49
C LEU A 250 6.55 -10.24 9.75
N VAL A 251 6.88 -9.54 8.67
CA VAL A 251 7.80 -8.40 8.70
C VAL A 251 7.20 -7.22 7.94
N GLU A 252 7.29 -6.03 8.50
CA GLU A 252 7.09 -4.79 7.77
C GLU A 252 8.39 -4.40 7.06
N GLU A 253 8.32 -4.25 5.74
CA GLU A 253 9.41 -3.77 4.89
C GLU A 253 9.14 -2.34 4.46
N TRP A 254 9.92 -1.41 5.01
CA TRP A 254 9.92 -0.04 4.53
C TRP A 254 10.89 0.06 3.36
N ARG A 255 10.38 0.26 2.15
CA ARG A 255 11.23 0.49 0.97
C ARG A 255 11.63 1.96 0.86
N ILE A 256 12.70 2.25 0.13
CA ILE A 256 13.20 3.62 -0.04
C ILE A 256 12.14 4.50 -0.72
N ASP A 257 11.47 3.95 -1.74
CA ASP A 257 10.54 4.68 -2.60
C ASP A 257 9.06 4.50 -2.18
N GLU A 258 8.82 3.91 -1.01
CA GLU A 258 7.48 3.67 -0.47
C GLU A 258 7.29 4.39 0.87
N ASP A 259 6.16 5.09 0.99
CA ASP A 259 5.80 5.89 2.16
C ASP A 259 5.17 5.06 3.28
N ALA A 260 4.68 3.86 2.97
CA ALA A 260 4.16 2.90 3.91
C ALA A 260 4.94 1.58 3.79
N PRO A 261 5.05 0.81 4.89
CA PRO A 261 5.66 -0.50 4.80
C PRO A 261 4.77 -1.45 3.99
N GLY A 262 5.42 -2.26 3.16
CA GLY A 262 4.82 -3.52 2.71
C GLY A 262 4.81 -4.52 3.86
N HIS A 263 3.77 -5.36 3.93
CA HIS A 263 3.78 -6.52 4.81
C HIS A 263 4.32 -7.71 4.03
N ALA A 264 5.46 -8.24 4.45
CA ALA A 264 6.08 -9.40 3.87
C ALA A 264 5.91 -10.60 4.81
N MET A 265 5.40 -11.70 4.28
CA MET A 265 5.41 -13.00 4.97
C MET A 265 6.56 -13.84 4.43
N TYR A 266 7.58 -14.03 5.26
CA TYR A 266 8.70 -14.91 4.93
C TYR A 266 8.36 -16.34 5.29
N VAL A 267 8.55 -17.26 4.35
CA VAL A 267 8.56 -18.71 4.59
C VAL A 267 9.99 -19.21 4.40
N LEU A 268 10.56 -19.80 5.45
CA LEU A 268 11.93 -20.30 5.43
C LEU A 268 11.96 -21.79 5.77
N HIS A 269 12.88 -22.53 5.14
CA HIS A 269 13.06 -23.96 5.36
C HIS A 269 14.48 -24.29 5.77
N LYS A 270 14.63 -25.31 6.62
CA LYS A 270 15.90 -25.95 6.95
C LYS A 270 15.70 -27.46 6.93
N SER A 271 16.56 -28.20 6.22
CA SER A 271 16.48 -29.67 6.23
C SER A 271 16.84 -30.24 7.61
N LYS A 272 16.54 -31.52 7.84
CA LYS A 272 16.91 -32.21 9.09
C LYS A 272 18.32 -32.80 9.08
N GLU A 273 19.09 -32.54 8.02
CA GLU A 273 20.46 -33.03 7.91
C GLU A 273 21.38 -32.24 8.84
N GLU A 274 22.41 -32.91 9.36
CA GLU A 274 23.39 -32.26 10.22
C GLU A 274 24.17 -31.20 9.43
N GLY A 275 24.29 -30.00 10.00
CA GLY A 275 24.92 -28.85 9.33
C GLY A 275 24.04 -28.15 8.28
N ALA A 276 22.77 -28.54 8.14
CA ALA A 276 21.83 -27.83 7.29
C ALA A 276 21.59 -26.40 7.81
N ALA A 277 21.45 -25.46 6.88
CA ALA A 277 21.20 -24.04 7.18
C ALA A 277 19.82 -23.61 6.65
N TRP A 278 19.23 -22.60 7.30
CA TRP A 278 17.99 -21.99 6.84
C TRP A 278 18.14 -21.34 5.46
N ARG A 279 17.08 -21.40 4.67
CA ARG A 279 16.95 -20.75 3.35
C ARG A 279 15.56 -20.14 3.19
N ILE A 280 15.47 -19.04 2.45
CA ILE A 280 14.20 -18.39 2.13
C ILE A 280 13.54 -19.19 1.01
N ALA A 281 12.41 -19.82 1.32
CA ALA A 281 11.65 -20.63 0.38
C ALA A 281 10.62 -19.80 -0.37
N ASP A 282 9.99 -18.83 0.30
CA ASP A 282 9.00 -17.94 -0.29
C ASP A 282 8.91 -16.60 0.47
N ILE A 283 8.40 -15.57 -0.22
CA ILE A 283 8.09 -14.25 0.33
C ILE A 283 6.82 -13.77 -0.35
N ASP A 284 5.73 -13.67 0.42
CA ASP A 284 4.44 -13.10 -0.01
C ASP A 284 4.29 -11.64 0.39
#